data_AF-A0A7Y2GNY3-F1
#
_entry.id   AF-A0A7Y2GNY3-F1
#
_cell.length_a   1.000
_cell.length_b   1.000
_cell.length_c   1.000
_cell.angle_alpha   90.00
_cell.angle_beta   90.00
_cell.angle_gamma   90.00
#
_symmetry.space_group_name_H-M   'P 1'
#
loop_
_entity.id
_entity.type
_entity.pdbx_description
1 polymer ?
#
loop_
_entity_poly.entity_id
_entity_poly.type
_entity_poly.pdbx_seq_one_letter_code
_entity_poly.pdbx_strand_id
1 'polypeptide(L)'
;MLSVRHDGLSISEIVGIYLGDHMKQVMRFFTVVLLIFVGTVFLMGPAKIIDGMTNNLWGVWFWVGIILVYYILSTLLPIDKLISKLYPIFGVAMLLMAVGLLIALFFGNYEIPELIPSNIRNMTSNPEATPLFPILFVTIACGAISGFHATQSPLMARCMKNERLGRKIFFGTMITEGVVALIWAAAAMTFFGNVTELNGAMLANNNNAAWAANEISLNMLGGIGGILALLGIVAAPITSGDTAFRSARLILSDVFKFNQKKIRNRLFLSLPLFIIAFALTQIDFGIIWRYFAWSNQTLATVVLWTITAYLIYENKAFWITLFPALFMTMVCSTYILVAPEGFQLPNQLAYMGGSAITVIITLLFWFYTTQRKKIFVGV
;
A
#
# COMPACT_ATOMS: atom_id res chain seq x y z
N MET A 1 -16.84 -12.71 -0.33
CA MET A 1 -15.83 -11.83 0.29
C MET A 1 -15.76 -12.18 1.75
N LEU A 2 -14.58 -12.53 2.28
CA LEU A 2 -14.47 -13.03 3.66
C LEU A 2 -15.01 -12.04 4.69
N SER A 3 -14.64 -10.75 4.63
CA SER A 3 -15.13 -9.75 5.59
C SER A 3 -16.64 -9.58 5.55
N VAL A 4 -17.31 -9.67 4.39
CA VAL A 4 -18.78 -9.57 4.32
C VAL A 4 -19.44 -10.81 4.93
N ARG A 5 -18.85 -11.99 4.76
CA ARG A 5 -19.37 -13.25 5.33
C ARG A 5 -19.14 -13.38 6.82
N HIS A 6 -18.24 -12.58 7.36
CA HIS A 6 -17.88 -12.54 8.78
C HIS A 6 -18.28 -11.18 9.38
N ASP A 7 -19.43 -10.62 8.99
CA ASP A 7 -20.04 -9.41 9.58
C ASP A 7 -19.10 -8.19 9.73
N GLY A 8 -18.17 -8.04 8.81
CA GLY A 8 -17.18 -6.97 8.83
C GLY A 8 -16.17 -7.09 9.98
N LEU A 9 -15.84 -8.31 10.42
CA LEU A 9 -14.71 -8.57 11.31
C LEU A 9 -13.41 -8.05 10.70
N SER A 10 -12.48 -7.63 11.57
CA SER A 10 -11.17 -7.16 11.13
C SER A 10 -10.40 -8.29 10.46
N ILE A 11 -9.47 -7.94 9.56
CA ILE A 11 -8.73 -8.95 8.80
C ILE A 11 -7.95 -9.89 9.72
N SER A 12 -7.40 -9.40 10.84
CA SER A 12 -6.69 -10.22 11.81
C SER A 12 -7.58 -11.27 12.47
N GLU A 13 -8.85 -10.96 12.75
CA GLU A 13 -9.82 -11.93 13.26
C GLU A 13 -10.14 -13.00 12.22
N ILE A 14 -10.35 -12.60 10.97
CA ILE A 14 -10.62 -13.52 9.86
C ILE A 14 -9.42 -14.46 9.64
N VAL A 15 -8.19 -13.95 9.71
CA VAL A 15 -6.99 -14.80 9.67
C VAL A 15 -7.01 -15.81 10.82
N GLY A 16 -7.43 -15.40 12.02
CA GLY A 16 -7.58 -16.31 13.16
C GLY A 16 -8.55 -17.46 12.94
N ILE A 17 -9.67 -17.21 12.24
CA ILE A 17 -10.67 -18.23 11.93
C ILE A 17 -10.08 -19.33 11.02
N TYR A 18 -9.29 -18.95 10.02
CA TYR A 18 -8.81 -19.90 9.00
C TYR A 18 -7.40 -20.46 9.24
N LEU A 19 -6.52 -19.67 9.87
CA LEU A 19 -5.11 -20.01 10.15
C LEU A 19 -4.79 -20.14 11.65
N GLY A 20 -5.77 -19.94 12.54
CA GLY A 20 -5.66 -20.16 13.98
C GLY A 20 -5.15 -18.98 14.80
N ASP A 21 -5.21 -19.15 16.13
CA ASP A 21 -4.97 -18.06 17.09
C ASP A 21 -3.53 -17.53 17.10
N HIS A 22 -2.53 -18.36 16.80
CA HIS A 22 -1.16 -17.86 16.67
C HIS A 22 -1.03 -16.84 15.53
N MET A 23 -1.57 -17.17 14.34
CA MET A 23 -1.57 -16.26 13.20
C MET A 23 -2.44 -15.03 13.43
N LYS A 24 -3.52 -15.16 14.19
CA LYS A 24 -4.33 -14.02 14.65
C LYS A 24 -3.50 -12.99 15.41
N GLN A 25 -2.70 -13.42 16.40
CA GLN A 25 -1.88 -12.49 17.18
C GLN A 25 -0.77 -11.86 16.35
N VAL A 26 -0.11 -12.65 15.49
CA VAL A 26 0.87 -12.14 14.52
C VAL A 26 0.23 -11.05 13.66
N MET A 27 -0.96 -11.31 13.11
CA MET A 27 -1.66 -10.34 12.28
C MET A 27 -2.11 -9.10 13.04
N ARG A 28 -2.54 -9.20 14.29
CA ARG A 28 -2.92 -8.03 15.10
C ARG A 28 -1.74 -7.08 15.28
N PHE A 29 -0.59 -7.61 15.68
CA PHE A 29 0.63 -6.81 15.82
C PHE A 29 1.08 -6.24 14.47
N PHE A 30 1.24 -7.10 13.47
CA PHE A 30 1.78 -6.72 12.17
C PHE A 30 0.90 -5.72 11.42
N THR A 31 -0.42 -5.84 11.55
CA THR A 31 -1.36 -4.88 10.94
C THR A 31 -1.21 -3.49 11.57
N VAL A 32 -1.07 -3.39 12.89
CA VAL A 32 -0.87 -2.10 13.55
C VAL A 32 0.45 -1.46 13.09
N VAL A 33 1.52 -2.24 13.01
CA VAL A 33 2.82 -1.77 12.48
C VAL A 33 2.68 -1.25 11.04
N LEU A 34 2.03 -2.02 10.16
CA LEU A 34 1.77 -1.58 8.79
C LEU A 34 1.00 -0.25 8.75
N LEU A 35 -0.06 -0.12 9.54
CA LEU A 35 -0.90 1.08 9.53
C LEU A 35 -0.18 2.31 10.06
N ILE A 36 0.75 2.15 11.01
CA ILE A 36 1.65 3.23 11.44
C ILE A 36 2.55 3.63 10.27
N PHE A 37 3.18 2.67 9.59
CA PHE A 37 4.02 2.97 8.42
C PHE A 37 3.25 3.68 7.30
N VAL A 38 2.05 3.22 6.97
CA VAL A 38 1.15 3.88 6.01
C VAL A 38 0.89 5.33 6.44
N GLY A 39 0.52 5.53 7.70
CA GLY A 39 0.25 6.84 8.27
C GLY A 39 1.46 7.78 8.22
N THR A 40 2.66 7.29 8.52
CA THR A 40 3.92 8.05 8.45
C THR A 40 4.30 8.39 7.01
N VAL A 41 4.27 7.43 6.09
CA VAL A 41 4.60 7.66 4.67
C VAL A 41 3.66 8.70 4.07
N PHE A 42 2.37 8.58 4.34
CA PHE A 42 1.36 9.51 3.82
C PHE A 42 1.20 10.78 4.65
N LEU A 43 1.92 10.93 5.76
CA LEU A 43 2.16 12.23 6.39
C LEU A 43 3.25 12.99 5.65
N MET A 44 4.39 12.32 5.41
CA MET A 44 5.58 12.96 4.82
C MET A 44 5.47 13.21 3.32
N GLY A 45 4.89 12.29 2.55
CA GLY A 45 4.78 12.41 1.09
C GLY A 45 4.03 13.68 0.67
N PRO A 46 2.76 13.86 1.07
CA PRO A 46 1.99 15.07 0.81
C PRO A 46 2.64 16.36 1.33
N ALA A 47 3.23 16.33 2.53
CA ALA A 47 3.93 17.50 3.07
C ALA A 47 5.08 17.97 2.16
N LYS A 48 5.87 17.02 1.62
CA LYS A 48 6.94 17.31 0.66
C LYS A 48 6.41 17.82 -0.69
N ILE A 49 5.26 17.33 -1.16
CA ILE A 49 4.61 17.84 -2.38
C ILE A 49 4.23 19.30 -2.17
N ILE A 50 3.46 19.58 -1.12
CA ILE A 50 2.95 20.93 -0.87
C ILE A 50 4.10 21.91 -0.69
N ASP A 51 5.12 21.53 0.10
CA ASP A 51 6.29 22.41 0.30
C ASP A 51 6.99 22.72 -1.02
N GLY A 52 7.24 21.71 -1.86
CA GLY A 52 7.82 21.87 -3.19
C GLY A 52 6.97 22.75 -4.13
N MET A 53 5.64 22.59 -4.13
CA MET A 53 4.71 23.44 -4.88
C MET A 53 4.72 24.89 -4.39
N THR A 54 5.06 25.11 -3.12
CA THR A 54 5.20 26.44 -2.52
C THR A 54 6.62 26.97 -2.53
N ASN A 55 7.52 26.45 -3.38
CA ASN A 55 8.91 26.87 -3.47
C ASN A 55 9.65 26.84 -2.10
N ASN A 56 9.29 25.89 -1.24
CA ASN A 56 9.83 25.73 0.11
C ASN A 56 9.68 26.98 1.02
N LEU A 57 8.66 27.82 0.79
CA LEU A 57 8.45 29.06 1.54
C LEU A 57 8.26 28.85 3.05
N TRP A 58 7.60 27.77 3.44
CA TRP A 58 7.22 27.49 4.84
C TRP A 58 7.99 26.31 5.45
N GLY A 59 8.62 25.49 4.62
CA GLY A 59 9.33 24.29 5.01
C GLY A 59 8.41 23.09 5.29
N VAL A 60 8.89 21.90 4.95
CA VAL A 60 8.15 20.62 5.09
C VAL A 60 7.53 20.45 6.48
N TRP A 61 8.21 20.84 7.57
CA TRP A 61 7.74 20.65 8.94
C TRP A 61 6.48 21.44 9.29
N PHE A 62 6.28 22.61 8.66
CA PHE A 62 5.04 23.36 8.81
C PHE A 62 3.84 22.56 8.26
N TRP A 63 3.99 22.00 7.06
CA TRP A 63 2.98 21.16 6.42
C TRP A 63 2.75 19.85 7.16
N VAL A 64 3.81 19.21 7.67
CA VAL A 64 3.71 18.05 8.56
C VAL A 64 2.85 18.38 9.79
N GLY A 65 3.06 19.53 10.41
CA GLY A 65 2.25 19.99 11.55
C GLY A 65 0.77 20.11 11.21
N ILE A 66 0.44 20.72 10.07
CA ILE A 66 -0.96 20.87 9.60
C ILE A 66 -1.61 19.50 9.37
N ILE A 67 -0.94 18.61 8.64
CA ILE A 67 -1.48 17.29 8.31
C ILE A 67 -1.61 16.44 9.59
N LEU A 68 -0.66 16.52 10.52
CA LEU A 68 -0.72 15.80 11.78
C LEU A 68 -1.90 16.26 12.66
N VAL A 69 -2.15 17.57 12.74
CA VAL A 69 -3.34 18.12 13.42
C VAL A 69 -4.61 17.57 12.76
N TYR A 70 -4.67 17.57 11.42
CA TYR A 70 -5.79 16.96 10.69
C TYR A 70 -5.94 15.45 10.99
N TYR A 71 -4.86 14.67 11.08
CA TYR A 71 -4.92 13.25 11.42
C TYR A 71 -5.43 12.99 12.83
N ILE A 72 -5.02 13.81 13.80
CA ILE A 72 -5.53 13.74 15.16
C ILE A 72 -7.04 14.02 15.15
N LEU A 73 -7.48 15.09 14.48
CA LEU A 73 -8.90 15.45 14.40
C LEU A 73 -9.72 14.36 13.70
N SER A 74 -9.29 13.86 12.55
CA SER A 74 -9.97 12.80 11.79
C SER A 74 -10.04 11.46 12.51
N THR A 75 -9.03 11.11 13.30
CA THR A 75 -9.03 9.87 14.08
C THR A 75 -9.99 9.93 15.28
N LEU A 76 -10.17 11.13 15.85
CA LEU A 76 -10.99 11.38 17.03
C LEU A 76 -12.46 11.68 16.69
N LEU A 77 -12.70 12.45 15.63
CA LEU A 77 -14.02 12.93 15.22
C LEU A 77 -14.71 11.97 14.23
N PRO A 78 -16.05 12.03 14.10
CA PRO A 78 -16.77 11.32 13.05
C PRO A 78 -16.38 11.82 11.66
N ILE A 79 -16.08 10.89 10.75
CA ILE A 79 -15.58 11.16 9.39
C ILE A 79 -16.59 11.92 8.51
N ASP A 80 -17.88 11.66 8.75
CA ASP A 80 -19.03 12.28 8.09
C ASP A 80 -19.12 13.78 8.36
N LYS A 81 -18.61 14.23 9.51
CA LYS A 81 -18.57 15.64 9.89
C LYS A 81 -17.33 16.37 9.36
N LEU A 82 -16.28 15.64 9.01
CA LEU A 82 -15.00 16.24 8.65
C LEU A 82 -14.80 16.35 7.14
N ILE A 83 -14.78 15.23 6.41
CA ILE A 83 -14.29 15.23 5.02
C ILE A 83 -14.97 14.22 4.09
N SER A 84 -15.80 13.29 4.59
CA SER A 84 -16.28 12.15 3.77
C SER A 84 -17.01 12.57 2.48
N LYS A 85 -17.69 13.72 2.47
CA LYS A 85 -18.38 14.27 1.29
C LYS A 85 -17.43 14.71 0.17
N LEU A 86 -16.16 14.97 0.49
CA LEU A 86 -15.14 15.39 -0.47
C LEU A 86 -14.39 14.21 -1.10
N TYR A 87 -14.45 13.02 -0.50
CA TYR A 87 -13.73 11.84 -1.03
C TYR A 87 -14.06 11.51 -2.49
N PRO A 88 -15.33 11.58 -2.95
CA PRO A 88 -15.64 11.38 -4.36
C PRO A 88 -14.96 12.39 -5.28
N ILE A 89 -14.77 13.64 -4.82
CA ILE A 89 -14.11 14.70 -5.60
C ILE A 89 -12.63 14.36 -5.81
N PHE A 90 -11.94 13.91 -4.76
CA PHE A 90 -10.53 13.50 -4.86
C PHE A 90 -10.37 12.29 -5.80
N GLY A 91 -11.28 11.32 -5.70
CA GLY A 91 -11.31 10.17 -6.62
C GLY A 91 -11.52 10.60 -8.08
N VAL A 92 -12.47 11.50 -8.35
CA VAL A 92 -12.70 12.04 -9.69
C VAL A 92 -11.49 12.84 -10.18
N ALA A 93 -10.89 13.68 -9.34
CA ALA A 93 -9.69 14.44 -9.69
C ALA A 93 -8.52 13.52 -10.07
N MET A 94 -8.32 12.43 -9.32
CA MET A 94 -7.31 11.42 -9.64
C MET A 94 -7.56 10.77 -11.00
N LEU A 95 -8.81 10.45 -11.34
CA LEU A 95 -9.15 9.87 -12.64
C LEU A 95 -9.00 10.89 -13.78
N LEU A 96 -9.46 12.13 -13.60
CA LEU A 96 -9.30 13.19 -14.60
C LEU A 96 -7.83 13.48 -14.87
N MET A 97 -6.99 13.45 -13.84
CA MET A 97 -5.55 13.59 -13.97
C MET A 97 -4.96 12.46 -14.82
N ALA A 98 -5.30 11.20 -14.52
CA ALA A 98 -4.81 10.06 -15.29
C ALA A 98 -5.28 10.12 -16.76
N VAL A 99 -6.53 10.47 -17.00
CA VAL A 99 -7.06 10.67 -18.36
C VAL A 99 -6.35 11.83 -19.07
N GLY A 100 -6.09 12.94 -18.37
CA GLY A 100 -5.34 14.07 -18.89
C GLY A 100 -3.94 13.65 -19.32
N LEU A 101 -3.19 12.96 -18.46
CA LEU A 101 -1.85 12.45 -18.78
C LEU A 101 -1.88 11.49 -19.96
N LEU A 102 -2.89 10.63 -20.05
CA LEU A 102 -3.07 9.72 -21.18
C LEU A 102 -3.27 10.49 -22.50
N ILE A 103 -4.11 11.53 -22.48
CA ILE A 103 -4.31 12.40 -23.65
C ILE A 103 -3.00 13.10 -24.02
N ALA A 104 -2.27 13.65 -23.04
CA ALA A 104 -0.98 14.28 -23.28
C ALA A 104 0.05 13.30 -23.89
N LEU A 105 0.08 12.05 -23.43
CA LEU A 105 0.95 11.01 -23.98
C LEU A 105 0.63 10.66 -25.44
N PHE A 106 -0.64 10.63 -25.83
CA PHE A 106 -1.05 10.27 -27.19
C PHE A 106 -1.01 11.42 -28.19
N PHE A 107 -1.27 12.65 -27.74
CA PHE A 107 -1.43 13.81 -28.61
C PHE A 107 -0.38 14.90 -28.40
N GLY A 108 0.43 14.80 -27.35
CA GLY A 108 1.58 15.67 -27.13
C GLY A 108 2.82 15.19 -27.88
N ASN A 109 3.87 16.02 -27.86
CA ASN A 109 5.17 15.69 -28.44
C ASN A 109 6.00 14.83 -27.48
N TYR A 110 5.51 13.63 -27.15
CA TYR A 110 6.21 12.67 -26.30
C TYR A 110 6.45 11.38 -27.07
N GLU A 111 7.68 10.88 -27.00
CA GLU A 111 8.02 9.56 -27.55
C GLU A 111 7.96 8.53 -26.42
N ILE A 112 6.96 7.65 -26.48
CA ILE A 112 6.87 6.51 -25.56
C ILE A 112 7.90 5.47 -25.98
N PRO A 113 8.84 5.07 -25.10
CA PRO A 113 9.81 4.04 -25.43
C PRO A 113 9.13 2.75 -25.93
N GLU A 114 9.46 2.33 -27.15
CA GLU A 114 8.91 1.11 -27.74
C GLU A 114 9.38 -0.12 -26.96
N LEU A 115 8.55 -1.16 -26.86
CA LEU A 115 8.98 -2.44 -26.29
C LEU A 115 9.74 -3.25 -27.34
N ILE A 116 11.07 -3.22 -27.27
CA ILE A 116 11.95 -3.93 -28.21
C ILE A 116 12.88 -4.88 -27.46
N PRO A 117 13.32 -6.01 -28.06
CA PRO A 117 14.13 -7.01 -27.35
C PRO A 117 15.37 -6.45 -26.62
N SER A 118 15.98 -5.36 -27.12
CA SER A 118 17.16 -4.73 -26.51
C SER A 118 16.87 -3.97 -25.20
N ASN A 119 15.62 -3.61 -24.92
CA ASN A 119 15.22 -2.92 -23.69
C ASN A 119 14.39 -3.78 -22.72
N ILE A 120 14.17 -5.07 -23.03
CA ILE A 120 13.61 -6.05 -22.11
C ILE A 120 14.71 -6.54 -21.14
N ARG A 121 15.22 -5.62 -20.31
CA ARG A 121 16.23 -5.89 -19.28
C ARG A 121 16.09 -4.92 -18.12
N ASN A 122 16.83 -5.17 -17.04
CA ASN A 122 16.92 -4.20 -15.95
C ASN A 122 17.70 -2.96 -16.43
N MET A 123 17.00 -1.83 -16.56
CA MET A 123 17.57 -0.57 -17.04
C MET A 123 18.05 0.36 -15.91
N THR A 124 18.00 -0.10 -14.65
CA THR A 124 18.51 0.71 -13.52
C THR A 124 20.01 0.97 -13.67
N SER A 125 20.50 2.05 -13.03
CA SER A 125 21.91 2.43 -13.07
C SER A 125 22.84 1.40 -12.41
N ASN A 126 22.33 0.61 -11.46
CA ASN A 126 23.05 -0.51 -10.85
C ASN A 126 22.12 -1.74 -10.74
N PRO A 127 22.04 -2.57 -11.80
CA PRO A 127 21.14 -3.72 -11.85
C PRO A 127 21.39 -4.78 -10.79
N GLU A 128 22.64 -4.94 -10.34
CA GLU A 128 22.99 -5.93 -9.31
C GLU A 128 22.59 -5.47 -7.90
N ALA A 129 22.74 -4.18 -7.61
CA ALA A 129 22.27 -3.60 -6.34
C ALA A 129 20.75 -3.41 -6.31
N THR A 130 20.11 -3.33 -7.49
CA THR A 130 18.66 -3.14 -7.63
C THR A 130 18.02 -4.18 -8.55
N PRO A 131 18.11 -5.48 -8.23
CA PRO A 131 17.55 -6.53 -9.08
C PRO A 131 16.03 -6.41 -9.17
N LEU A 132 15.48 -6.58 -10.39
CA LEU A 132 14.03 -6.50 -10.62
C LEU A 132 13.26 -7.44 -9.69
N PHE A 133 13.72 -8.68 -9.54
CA PHE A 133 13.22 -9.60 -8.53
C PHE A 133 14.14 -9.60 -7.30
N PRO A 134 13.63 -9.34 -6.08
CA PRO A 134 12.21 -9.10 -5.71
C PRO A 134 11.84 -7.62 -5.62
N ILE A 135 12.78 -6.69 -5.84
CA ILE A 135 12.63 -5.27 -5.46
C ILE A 135 11.46 -4.61 -6.19
N LEU A 136 11.27 -4.88 -7.48
CA LEU A 136 10.17 -4.29 -8.25
C LEU A 136 8.83 -4.53 -7.57
N PHE A 137 8.53 -5.77 -7.20
CA PHE A 137 7.25 -6.17 -6.60
C PHE A 137 6.99 -5.56 -5.22
N VAL A 138 8.04 -5.17 -4.52
CA VAL A 138 7.92 -4.38 -3.29
C VAL A 138 7.79 -2.90 -3.62
N THR A 139 8.58 -2.35 -4.54
CA THR A 139 8.48 -0.94 -4.94
C THR A 139 7.09 -0.56 -5.47
N ILE A 140 6.47 -1.38 -6.32
CA ILE A 140 5.12 -1.15 -6.85
C ILE A 140 4.00 -1.67 -5.92
N ALA A 141 4.23 -1.63 -4.60
CA ALA A 141 3.45 -2.37 -3.63
C ALA A 141 1.93 -2.15 -3.74
N CYS A 142 1.47 -0.90 -3.78
CA CYS A 142 0.03 -0.62 -3.83
C CYS A 142 -0.61 -1.01 -5.17
N GLY A 143 0.15 -1.05 -6.27
CA GLY A 143 -0.35 -1.39 -7.60
C GLY A 143 -0.30 -2.88 -7.95
N ALA A 144 0.60 -3.66 -7.34
CA ALA A 144 0.68 -5.12 -7.58
C ALA A 144 -0.36 -5.90 -6.75
N ILE A 145 -0.27 -5.80 -5.43
CA ILE A 145 -1.23 -6.39 -4.48
C ILE A 145 -1.08 -5.68 -3.13
N SER A 146 -2.19 -5.42 -2.42
CA SER A 146 -2.12 -4.58 -1.22
C SER A 146 -2.73 -5.20 0.03
N GLY A 147 -1.88 -5.33 1.06
CA GLY A 147 -2.31 -5.68 2.40
C GLY A 147 -3.11 -4.55 3.04
N PHE A 148 -2.73 -3.29 2.84
CA PHE A 148 -3.48 -2.14 3.33
C PHE A 148 -4.95 -2.18 2.88
N HIS A 149 -5.22 -2.44 1.60
CA HIS A 149 -6.59 -2.60 1.11
C HIS A 149 -7.35 -3.74 1.80
N ALA A 150 -6.68 -4.85 2.14
CA ALA A 150 -7.26 -5.92 2.95
C ALA A 150 -7.62 -5.44 4.37
N THR A 151 -6.81 -4.56 4.98
CA THR A 151 -7.14 -3.94 6.28
C THR A 151 -8.36 -3.01 6.23
N GLN A 152 -8.64 -2.42 5.06
CA GLN A 152 -9.78 -1.51 4.84
C GLN A 152 -11.06 -2.24 4.43
N SER A 153 -10.95 -3.47 3.94
CA SER A 153 -12.08 -4.31 3.53
C SER A 153 -13.18 -4.47 4.59
N PRO A 154 -12.89 -4.58 5.91
CA PRO A 154 -13.92 -4.64 6.96
C PRO A 154 -14.79 -3.38 7.03
N LEU A 155 -14.23 -2.19 6.86
CA LEU A 155 -14.98 -0.94 6.87
C LEU A 155 -15.96 -0.88 5.70
N MET A 156 -15.52 -1.33 4.51
CA MET A 156 -16.38 -1.42 3.34
C MET A 156 -17.44 -2.51 3.48
N ALA A 157 -17.09 -3.67 4.02
CA ALA A 157 -18.03 -4.76 4.26
C ALA A 157 -19.24 -4.33 5.10
N ARG A 158 -19.02 -3.47 6.12
CA ARG A 158 -20.10 -2.94 6.99
C ARG A 158 -21.03 -1.95 6.30
N CYS A 159 -20.62 -1.36 5.19
CA CYS A 159 -21.41 -0.37 4.43
C CYS A 159 -22.03 -0.96 3.16
N MET A 160 -21.64 -2.16 2.76
CA MET A 160 -22.14 -2.80 1.55
C MET A 160 -23.49 -3.46 1.79
N LYS A 161 -24.43 -3.25 0.85
CA LYS A 161 -25.77 -3.84 0.92
C LYS A 161 -25.80 -5.35 0.66
N ASN A 162 -24.88 -5.85 -0.17
CA ASN A 162 -24.79 -7.28 -0.51
C ASN A 162 -23.45 -7.63 -1.18
N GLU A 163 -23.15 -8.92 -1.28
CA GLU A 163 -21.90 -9.41 -1.88
C GLU A 163 -21.75 -9.10 -3.39
N ARG A 164 -22.85 -8.90 -4.14
CA ARG A 164 -22.78 -8.65 -5.59
C ARG A 164 -22.06 -7.34 -5.91
N LEU A 165 -22.13 -6.36 -5.01
CA LEU A 165 -21.40 -5.10 -5.14
C LEU A 165 -19.87 -5.28 -5.02
N GLY A 166 -19.39 -6.39 -4.44
CA GLY A 166 -17.98 -6.63 -4.19
C GLY A 166 -17.10 -6.64 -5.43
N ARG A 167 -17.60 -7.20 -6.55
CA ARG A 167 -16.84 -7.19 -7.80
C ARG A 167 -16.59 -5.77 -8.29
N LYS A 168 -17.57 -4.87 -8.18
CA LYS A 168 -17.39 -3.47 -8.60
C LYS A 168 -16.50 -2.70 -7.63
N ILE A 169 -16.73 -2.86 -6.31
CA ILE A 169 -16.08 -2.07 -5.26
C ILE A 169 -14.63 -2.46 -5.02
N PHE A 170 -14.27 -3.74 -5.14
CA PHE A 170 -12.91 -4.21 -4.88
C PHE A 170 -12.15 -4.57 -6.15
N PHE A 171 -12.72 -5.45 -6.99
CA PHE A 171 -12.02 -5.87 -8.21
C PHE A 171 -11.97 -4.72 -9.24
N GLY A 172 -13.09 -4.04 -9.47
CA GLY A 172 -13.15 -2.92 -10.42
C GLY A 172 -12.21 -1.77 -10.05
N THR A 173 -12.15 -1.39 -8.77
CA THR A 173 -11.27 -0.32 -8.28
C THR A 173 -9.79 -0.70 -8.38
N MET A 174 -9.40 -1.93 -8.03
CA MET A 174 -8.03 -2.41 -8.21
C MET A 174 -7.58 -2.39 -9.68
N ILE A 175 -8.45 -2.77 -10.63
CA ILE A 175 -8.15 -2.66 -12.06
C ILE A 175 -7.96 -1.19 -12.46
N THR A 176 -8.84 -0.30 -12.00
CA THR A 176 -8.71 1.14 -12.26
C THR A 176 -7.40 1.70 -11.71
N GLU A 177 -6.99 1.35 -10.49
CA GLU A 177 -5.70 1.76 -9.91
C GLU A 177 -4.52 1.22 -10.73
N GLY A 178 -4.60 -0.03 -11.20
CA GLY A 178 -3.58 -0.60 -12.09
C GLY A 178 -3.43 0.18 -13.39
N VAL A 179 -4.54 0.58 -14.02
CA VAL A 179 -4.51 1.42 -15.24
C VAL A 179 -3.89 2.79 -14.94
N VAL A 180 -4.29 3.44 -13.84
CA VAL A 180 -3.70 4.72 -13.41
C VAL A 180 -2.20 4.59 -13.18
N ALA A 181 -1.75 3.52 -12.53
CA ALA A 181 -0.33 3.25 -12.29
C ALA A 181 0.46 3.06 -13.59
N LEU A 182 -0.11 2.35 -14.57
CA LEU A 182 0.51 2.17 -15.89
C LEU A 182 0.64 3.49 -16.66
N ILE A 183 -0.37 4.36 -16.58
CA ILE A 183 -0.30 5.71 -17.19
C ILE A 183 0.81 6.53 -16.55
N TRP A 184 0.93 6.50 -15.22
CA TRP A 184 2.00 7.19 -14.49
C TRP A 184 3.39 6.63 -14.81
N ALA A 185 3.52 5.31 -14.94
CA ALA A 185 4.77 4.69 -15.36
C ALA A 185 5.16 5.16 -16.77
N ALA A 186 4.21 5.17 -17.72
CA ALA A 186 4.43 5.68 -19.07
C ALA A 186 4.85 7.16 -19.05
N ALA A 187 4.11 8.02 -18.34
CA ALA A 187 4.43 9.44 -18.20
C ALA A 187 5.83 9.68 -17.62
N ALA A 188 6.22 8.93 -16.59
CA ALA A 188 7.56 9.06 -16.00
C ALA A 188 8.66 8.59 -16.97
N MET A 189 8.44 7.52 -17.74
CA MET A 189 9.41 7.04 -18.73
C MET A 189 9.59 8.01 -19.90
N THR A 190 8.53 8.72 -20.31
CA THR A 190 8.58 9.67 -21.42
C THR A 190 9.08 11.04 -21.02
N PHE A 191 8.61 11.55 -19.88
CA PHE A 191 8.82 12.94 -19.48
C PHE A 191 10.29 13.25 -19.19
N PHE A 192 10.98 12.32 -18.52
CA PHE A 192 12.37 12.47 -18.14
C PHE A 192 13.35 11.96 -19.21
N GLY A 193 12.87 11.64 -20.43
CA GLY A 193 13.70 11.17 -21.54
C GLY A 193 14.16 9.71 -21.41
N ASN A 194 15.02 9.41 -20.44
CA ASN A 194 15.52 8.05 -20.20
C ASN A 194 15.81 7.78 -18.71
N VAL A 195 16.17 6.52 -18.39
CA VAL A 195 16.43 6.11 -17.00
C VAL A 195 17.61 6.86 -16.36
N THR A 196 18.62 7.23 -17.14
CA THR A 196 19.77 7.99 -16.63
C THR A 196 19.36 9.42 -16.26
N GLU A 197 18.62 10.08 -17.13
CA GLU A 197 18.08 11.43 -16.90
C GLU A 197 17.08 11.46 -15.75
N LEU A 198 16.17 10.47 -15.67
CA LEU A 198 15.27 10.29 -14.54
C LEU A 198 16.07 10.16 -13.23
N ASN A 199 17.08 9.30 -13.18
CA ASN A 199 17.90 9.11 -11.99
C ASN A 199 18.66 10.40 -11.62
N GLY A 200 19.21 11.11 -12.60
CA GLY A 200 19.88 12.40 -12.39
C GLY A 200 18.93 13.45 -11.81
N ALA A 201 17.73 13.59 -12.39
CA ALA A 201 16.69 14.50 -11.94
C ALA A 201 16.22 14.17 -10.51
N MET A 202 16.03 12.88 -10.22
CA MET A 202 15.65 12.42 -8.88
C MET A 202 16.74 12.71 -7.86
N LEU A 203 18.01 12.43 -8.16
CA LEU A 203 19.14 12.73 -7.27
C LEU A 203 19.27 14.23 -7.00
N ALA A 204 19.14 15.07 -8.03
CA ALA A 204 19.19 16.53 -7.90
C ALA A 204 18.07 17.09 -7.00
N ASN A 205 16.94 16.37 -6.91
CA ASN A 205 15.76 16.75 -6.12
C ASN A 205 15.57 15.86 -4.89
N ASN A 206 16.66 15.36 -4.29
CA ASN A 206 16.63 14.58 -3.03
C ASN A 206 15.74 13.33 -3.09
N ASN A 207 15.67 12.68 -4.25
CA ASN A 207 14.82 11.53 -4.56
C ASN A 207 13.33 11.78 -4.24
N ASN A 208 12.87 13.02 -4.43
CA ASN A 208 11.51 13.41 -4.14
C ASN A 208 10.55 12.99 -5.28
N ALA A 209 9.97 11.79 -5.18
CA ALA A 209 8.98 11.30 -6.14
C ALA A 209 7.75 12.22 -6.28
N ALA A 210 7.47 12.97 -5.21
CA ALA A 210 6.39 13.91 -5.11
C ALA A 210 6.64 15.18 -5.95
N TRP A 211 7.90 15.64 -6.00
CA TRP A 211 8.34 16.66 -6.96
C TRP A 211 8.19 16.16 -8.40
N ALA A 212 8.67 14.95 -8.70
CA ALA A 212 8.60 14.39 -10.04
C ALA A 212 7.16 14.31 -10.55
N ALA A 213 6.22 13.90 -9.70
CA ALA A 213 4.81 13.83 -10.05
C ALA A 213 4.20 15.23 -10.32
N ASN A 214 4.63 16.25 -9.56
CA ASN A 214 4.22 17.64 -9.79
C ASN A 214 4.79 18.19 -11.11
N GLU A 215 6.07 17.95 -11.40
CA GLU A 215 6.70 18.37 -12.66
C GLU A 215 6.01 17.76 -13.88
N ILE A 216 5.77 16.44 -13.85
CA ILE A 216 5.02 15.76 -14.91
C ILE A 216 3.64 16.42 -15.08
N SER A 217 2.92 16.63 -13.97
CA SER A 217 1.55 17.18 -14.03
C SER A 217 1.52 18.60 -14.59
N LEU A 218 2.40 19.48 -14.12
CA LEU A 218 2.45 20.88 -14.55
C LEU A 218 2.89 21.02 -16.01
N ASN A 219 3.90 20.27 -16.43
CA ASN A 219 4.46 20.43 -17.78
C ASN A 219 3.63 19.71 -18.85
N MET A 220 2.98 18.58 -18.51
CA MET A 220 2.15 17.85 -19.47
C MET A 220 0.71 18.40 -19.56
N LEU A 221 0.16 18.97 -18.48
CA LEU A 221 -1.25 19.39 -18.41
C LEU A 221 -1.44 20.88 -18.08
N GLY A 222 -0.37 21.65 -17.96
CA GLY A 222 -0.41 23.08 -17.62
C GLY A 222 -0.98 23.35 -16.22
N GLY A 223 -1.57 24.54 -16.04
CA GLY A 223 -2.13 24.98 -14.75
C GLY A 223 -3.25 24.09 -14.21
N ILE A 224 -4.02 23.43 -15.09
CA ILE A 224 -5.05 22.45 -14.69
C ILE A 224 -4.38 21.22 -14.07
N GLY A 225 -3.24 20.79 -14.61
CA GLY A 225 -2.41 19.71 -14.06
C GLY A 225 -2.00 19.95 -12.62
N GLY A 226 -1.58 21.17 -12.28
CA GLY A 226 -1.22 21.52 -10.89
C GLY A 226 -2.38 21.40 -9.91
N ILE A 227 -3.59 21.83 -10.31
CA ILE A 227 -4.79 21.69 -9.48
C ILE A 227 -5.15 20.22 -9.30
N LEU A 228 -5.13 19.44 -10.38
CA LEU A 228 -5.41 18.00 -10.34
C LEU A 228 -4.36 17.23 -9.54
N ALA A 229 -3.08 17.64 -9.59
CA ALA A 229 -2.01 17.09 -8.78
C ALA A 229 -2.27 17.34 -7.28
N LEU A 230 -2.68 18.56 -6.91
CA LEU A 230 -3.04 18.86 -5.52
C LEU A 230 -4.25 18.04 -5.05
N LEU A 231 -5.31 17.95 -5.86
CA LEU A 231 -6.53 17.24 -5.46
C LEU A 231 -6.40 15.71 -5.54
N GLY A 232 -5.61 15.19 -6.47
CA GLY A 232 -5.44 13.76 -6.70
C GLY A 232 -4.23 13.18 -5.97
N ILE A 233 -3.06 13.79 -6.09
CA ILE A 233 -1.77 13.26 -5.57
C ILE A 233 -1.55 13.65 -4.11
N VAL A 234 -2.02 14.83 -3.66
CA VAL A 234 -1.84 15.26 -2.26
C VAL A 234 -3.01 14.80 -1.39
N ALA A 235 -4.25 15.03 -1.82
CA ALA A 235 -5.41 14.67 -1.00
C ALA A 235 -5.58 13.15 -0.82
N ALA A 236 -5.35 12.33 -1.86
CA ALA A 236 -5.58 10.88 -1.75
C ALA A 236 -4.66 10.19 -0.71
N PRO A 237 -3.34 10.44 -0.66
CA PRO A 237 -2.50 9.91 0.41
C PRO A 237 -2.89 10.47 1.79
N ILE A 238 -3.23 11.77 1.91
CA ILE A 238 -3.72 12.33 3.18
C ILE A 238 -4.93 11.54 3.67
N THR A 239 -5.88 11.25 2.78
CA THR A 239 -7.07 10.48 3.17
C THR A 239 -6.77 9.02 3.52
N SER A 240 -5.77 8.44 2.85
CA SER A 240 -5.29 7.08 3.13
C SER A 240 -4.61 7.01 4.50
N GLY A 241 -3.81 8.04 4.86
CA GLY A 241 -3.18 8.15 6.18
C GLY A 241 -4.20 8.31 7.31
N ASP A 242 -5.23 9.15 7.13
CA ASP A 242 -6.31 9.29 8.13
C ASP A 242 -7.02 7.95 8.37
N THR A 243 -7.30 7.24 7.29
CA THR A 243 -7.98 5.96 7.34
C THR A 243 -7.09 4.87 7.96
N ALA A 244 -5.76 4.97 7.79
CA ALA A 244 -4.79 4.08 8.43
C ALA A 244 -4.77 4.25 9.96
N PHE A 245 -4.63 5.48 10.47
CA PHE A 245 -4.65 5.73 11.92
C PHE A 245 -5.98 5.38 12.57
N ARG A 246 -7.09 5.68 11.88
CA ARG A 246 -8.43 5.27 12.32
C ARG A 246 -8.55 3.75 12.41
N SER A 247 -8.07 3.03 11.39
CA SER A 247 -8.09 1.56 11.39
C SER A 247 -7.20 0.98 12.49
N ALA A 248 -6.01 1.56 12.72
CA ALA A 248 -5.11 1.14 13.77
C ALA A 248 -5.76 1.30 15.15
N ARG A 249 -6.41 2.44 15.40
CA ARG A 249 -7.19 2.65 16.63
C ARG A 249 -8.29 1.62 16.80
N LEU A 250 -9.05 1.32 15.74
CA LEU A 250 -10.13 0.32 15.81
C LEU A 250 -9.59 -1.08 16.08
N ILE A 251 -8.47 -1.47 15.47
CA ILE A 251 -7.82 -2.75 15.74
C ILE A 251 -7.32 -2.82 17.18
N LEU A 252 -6.64 -1.78 17.69
CA LEU A 252 -6.23 -1.73 19.10
C LEU A 252 -7.43 -1.78 20.04
N SER A 253 -8.52 -1.13 19.67
CA SER A 253 -9.77 -1.19 20.41
C SER A 253 -10.35 -2.61 20.48
N ASP A 254 -10.29 -3.37 19.39
CA ASP A 254 -10.75 -4.76 19.33
C ASP A 254 -9.82 -5.68 20.15
N VAL A 255 -8.51 -5.43 20.12
CA VAL A 255 -7.49 -6.17 20.89
C VAL A 255 -7.66 -5.96 22.39
N PHE A 256 -7.77 -4.70 22.83
CA PHE A 256 -7.90 -4.34 24.25
C PHE A 256 -9.35 -4.34 24.75
N LYS A 257 -10.31 -4.64 23.88
CA LYS A 257 -11.77 -4.59 24.17
C LYS A 257 -12.20 -3.24 24.78
N PHE A 258 -11.61 -2.14 24.32
CA PHE A 258 -11.90 -0.80 24.81
C PHE A 258 -13.14 -0.18 24.15
N ASN A 259 -13.98 0.47 24.96
CA ASN A 259 -15.16 1.15 24.43
C ASN A 259 -14.78 2.49 23.76
N GLN A 260 -15.12 2.65 22.48
CA GLN A 260 -14.81 3.85 21.67
C GLN A 260 -15.89 4.96 21.75
N LYS A 261 -16.89 4.88 22.63
CA LYS A 261 -17.91 5.93 22.78
C LYS A 261 -17.32 7.23 23.31
N LYS A 262 -16.43 7.16 24.30
CA LYS A 262 -15.82 8.35 24.95
C LYS A 262 -14.58 8.80 24.19
N ILE A 263 -14.46 10.11 23.94
CA ILE A 263 -13.29 10.71 23.26
C ILE A 263 -11.97 10.42 23.97
N ARG A 264 -11.97 10.36 25.31
CA ARG A 264 -10.79 10.02 26.13
C ARG A 264 -10.20 8.66 25.75
N ASN A 265 -11.05 7.66 25.53
CA ASN A 265 -10.60 6.32 25.17
C ASN A 265 -10.05 6.28 23.74
N ARG A 266 -10.62 7.11 22.84
CA ARG A 266 -10.08 7.30 21.49
C ARG A 266 -8.69 7.92 21.55
N LEU A 267 -8.53 8.98 22.35
CA LEU A 267 -7.27 9.70 22.52
C LEU A 267 -6.19 8.80 23.11
N PHE A 268 -6.51 8.03 24.15
CA PHE A 268 -5.57 7.12 24.80
C PHE A 268 -4.98 6.08 23.82
N LEU A 269 -5.79 5.56 22.89
CA LEU A 269 -5.31 4.63 21.86
C LEU A 269 -4.59 5.33 20.70
N SER A 270 -4.97 6.57 20.35
CA SER A 270 -4.44 7.26 19.17
C SER A 270 -3.13 7.98 19.46
N LEU A 271 -2.96 8.55 20.66
CA LEU A 271 -1.80 9.36 20.99
C LEU A 271 -0.48 8.57 20.87
N PRO A 272 -0.37 7.32 21.36
CA PRO A 272 0.83 6.52 21.13
C PRO A 272 1.11 6.27 19.65
N LEU A 273 0.08 6.05 18.83
CA LEU A 273 0.22 5.86 17.38
C LEU A 273 0.83 7.10 16.72
N PHE A 274 0.36 8.29 17.08
CA PHE A 274 0.88 9.55 16.54
C PHE A 274 2.30 9.87 17.02
N ILE A 275 2.62 9.58 18.29
CA ILE A 275 3.97 9.76 18.81
C ILE A 275 4.96 8.88 18.06
N ILE A 276 4.63 7.59 17.89
CA ILE A 276 5.47 6.65 17.13
C ILE A 276 5.56 7.10 15.67
N ALA A 277 4.44 7.44 15.04
CA ALA A 277 4.45 7.89 13.65
C ALA A 277 5.29 9.15 13.45
N PHE A 278 5.21 10.12 14.36
CA PHE A 278 6.03 11.32 14.33
C PHE A 278 7.51 11.01 14.55
N ALA A 279 7.86 10.13 15.49
CA ALA A 279 9.25 9.69 15.68
C ALA A 279 9.80 9.02 14.40
N LEU A 280 8.99 8.21 13.71
CA LEU A 280 9.35 7.59 12.44
C LEU A 280 9.54 8.62 11.30
N THR A 281 8.93 9.81 11.36
CA THR A 281 9.19 10.86 10.36
C THR A 281 10.62 11.41 10.42
N GLN A 282 11.35 11.19 11.52
CA GLN A 282 12.74 11.60 11.67
C GLN A 282 13.73 10.64 10.99
N ILE A 283 13.24 9.49 10.52
CA ILE A 283 14.03 8.51 9.77
C ILE A 283 13.94 8.86 8.28
N ASP A 284 14.98 8.51 7.52
CA ASP A 284 14.98 8.66 6.06
C ASP A 284 13.70 8.10 5.42
N PHE A 285 13.07 8.92 4.59
CA PHE A 285 11.81 8.58 3.94
C PHE A 285 11.91 7.32 3.07
N GLY A 286 13.06 7.13 2.40
CA GLY A 286 13.29 5.95 1.58
C GLY A 286 13.31 4.67 2.40
N ILE A 287 13.93 4.68 3.57
CA ILE A 287 13.91 3.54 4.51
C ILE A 287 12.48 3.24 4.97
N ILE A 288 11.73 4.27 5.38
CA ILE A 288 10.35 4.11 5.86
C ILE A 288 9.42 3.61 4.76
N TRP A 289 9.58 4.13 3.54
CA TRP A 289 8.86 3.66 2.36
C TRP A 289 9.11 2.17 2.08
N ARG A 290 10.37 1.73 2.16
CA ARG A 290 10.73 0.33 1.91
C ARG A 290 10.13 -0.62 2.95
N TYR A 291 10.19 -0.27 4.24
CA TYR A 291 9.52 -1.07 5.28
C TYR A 291 8.00 -1.05 5.16
N PHE A 292 7.41 0.10 4.84
CA PHE A 292 5.98 0.19 4.52
C PHE A 292 5.62 -0.79 3.39
N ALA A 293 6.32 -0.69 2.27
CA ALA A 293 6.06 -1.46 1.07
C ALA A 293 6.20 -2.97 1.32
N TRP A 294 7.28 -3.39 1.98
CA TRP A 294 7.49 -4.78 2.36
C TRP A 294 6.43 -5.28 3.35
N SER A 295 6.07 -4.48 4.34
CA SER A 295 5.03 -4.83 5.31
C SER A 295 3.67 -4.97 4.63
N ASN A 296 3.36 -4.10 3.66
CA ASN A 296 2.13 -4.17 2.88
C ASN A 296 2.07 -5.46 2.05
N GLN A 297 3.17 -5.83 1.39
CA GLN A 297 3.24 -7.08 0.64
C GLN A 297 3.14 -8.31 1.56
N THR A 298 3.84 -8.29 2.68
CA THR A 298 3.83 -9.41 3.63
C THR A 298 2.44 -9.64 4.20
N LEU A 299 1.70 -8.57 4.52
CA LEU A 299 0.32 -8.69 4.97
C LEU A 299 -0.58 -9.23 3.84
N ALA A 300 -0.39 -8.77 2.60
CA ALA A 300 -1.09 -9.32 1.44
C ALA A 300 -0.84 -10.83 1.28
N THR A 301 0.40 -11.28 1.46
CA THR A 301 0.79 -12.70 1.41
C THR A 301 0.04 -13.53 2.45
N VAL A 302 -0.05 -13.07 3.71
CA VAL A 302 -0.80 -13.79 4.75
C VAL A 302 -2.29 -13.84 4.42
N VAL A 303 -2.85 -12.77 3.85
CA VAL A 303 -4.24 -12.75 3.40
C VAL A 303 -4.47 -13.72 2.24
N LEU A 304 -3.55 -13.82 1.28
CA LEU A 304 -3.61 -14.82 0.20
C LEU A 304 -3.57 -16.26 0.74
N TRP A 305 -2.72 -16.55 1.72
CA TRP A 305 -2.73 -17.84 2.42
C TRP A 305 -4.04 -18.12 3.14
N THR A 306 -4.63 -17.09 3.77
CA THR A 306 -5.92 -17.16 4.44
C THR A 306 -7.05 -17.48 3.46
N ILE A 307 -7.09 -16.80 2.31
CA ILE A 307 -8.07 -17.08 1.25
C ILE A 307 -7.86 -18.49 0.68
N THR A 308 -6.59 -18.91 0.50
CA THR A 308 -6.26 -20.27 0.05
C THR A 308 -6.79 -21.32 1.03
N ALA A 309 -6.60 -21.14 2.33
CA ALA A 309 -7.14 -22.04 3.36
C ALA A 309 -8.66 -22.12 3.29
N TYR A 310 -9.34 -20.97 3.19
CA TYR A 310 -10.78 -20.92 3.00
C TYR A 310 -11.24 -21.70 1.76
N LEU A 311 -10.58 -21.53 0.61
CA LEU A 311 -10.95 -22.26 -0.62
C LEU A 311 -10.72 -23.78 -0.49
N ILE A 312 -9.66 -24.20 0.22
CA ILE A 312 -9.41 -25.62 0.52
C ILE A 312 -10.52 -26.22 1.39
N TYR A 313 -10.94 -25.51 2.45
CA TYR A 313 -11.98 -25.98 3.37
C TYR A 313 -13.35 -26.06 2.67
N GLU A 314 -13.61 -25.14 1.74
CA GLU A 314 -14.84 -25.08 0.95
C GLU A 314 -14.84 -25.99 -0.29
N ASN A 315 -13.78 -26.78 -0.52
CA ASN A 315 -13.58 -27.60 -1.72
C ASN A 315 -13.71 -26.81 -3.04
N LYS A 316 -13.23 -25.57 -3.05
CA LYS A 316 -13.20 -24.68 -4.24
C LYS A 316 -11.80 -24.66 -4.87
N ALA A 317 -11.70 -24.05 -6.05
CA ALA A 317 -10.44 -23.91 -6.79
C ALA A 317 -9.41 -23.04 -6.05
N PHE A 318 -8.69 -23.65 -5.09
CA PHE A 318 -7.71 -22.97 -4.24
C PHE A 318 -6.43 -22.56 -4.98
N TRP A 319 -6.13 -23.19 -6.13
CA TRP A 319 -4.94 -22.86 -6.94
C TRP A 319 -4.89 -21.38 -7.36
N ILE A 320 -6.06 -20.72 -7.45
CA ILE A 320 -6.19 -19.34 -7.93
C ILE A 320 -5.47 -18.39 -6.97
N THR A 321 -5.50 -18.68 -5.67
CA THR A 321 -4.83 -17.88 -4.65
C THR A 321 -3.54 -18.51 -4.15
N LEU A 322 -3.37 -19.82 -4.30
CA LEU A 322 -2.14 -20.51 -3.93
C LEU A 322 -0.94 -20.01 -4.76
N PHE A 323 -1.04 -19.93 -6.09
CA PHE A 323 0.09 -19.49 -6.90
C PHE A 323 0.53 -18.06 -6.57
N PRO A 324 -0.39 -17.07 -6.46
CA PRO A 324 -0.03 -15.76 -5.93
C PRO A 324 0.57 -15.81 -4.51
N ALA A 325 0.05 -16.66 -3.61
CA ALA A 325 0.58 -16.77 -2.25
C ALA A 325 2.03 -17.27 -2.24
N LEU A 326 2.35 -18.29 -3.04
CA LEU A 326 3.70 -18.82 -3.20
C LEU A 326 4.64 -17.77 -3.77
N PHE A 327 4.24 -17.11 -4.86
CA PHE A 327 5.01 -16.06 -5.50
C PHE A 327 5.31 -14.91 -4.55
N MET A 328 4.28 -14.40 -3.85
CA MET A 328 4.45 -13.29 -2.91
C MET A 328 5.23 -13.69 -1.65
N THR A 329 5.16 -14.96 -1.24
CA THR A 329 6.04 -15.49 -0.17
C THR A 329 7.50 -15.44 -0.60
N MET A 330 7.81 -15.83 -1.84
CA MET A 330 9.15 -15.74 -2.39
C MET A 330 9.60 -14.28 -2.51
N VAL A 331 8.75 -13.38 -3.02
CA VAL A 331 9.04 -11.94 -3.09
C VAL A 331 9.38 -11.37 -1.71
N CYS A 332 8.52 -11.55 -0.72
CA CYS A 332 8.70 -10.97 0.61
C CYS A 332 9.93 -11.54 1.34
N SER A 333 10.16 -12.86 1.23
CA SER A 333 11.28 -13.52 1.89
C SER A 333 12.61 -13.21 1.21
N THR A 334 12.69 -13.22 -0.12
CA THR A 334 13.90 -12.78 -0.83
C THR A 334 14.16 -11.30 -0.59
N TYR A 335 13.12 -10.46 -0.52
CA TYR A 335 13.31 -9.01 -0.35
C TYR A 335 14.02 -8.71 0.96
N ILE A 336 13.55 -9.27 2.08
CA ILE A 336 14.17 -9.00 3.37
C ILE A 336 15.61 -9.54 3.43
N LEU A 337 15.94 -10.56 2.63
CA LEU A 337 17.30 -11.09 2.53
C LEU A 337 18.23 -10.19 1.70
N VAL A 338 17.77 -9.62 0.58
CA VAL A 338 18.59 -8.77 -0.31
C VAL A 338 18.65 -7.31 0.15
N ALA A 339 17.55 -6.78 0.69
CA ALA A 339 17.38 -5.34 0.82
C ALA A 339 18.41 -4.67 1.76
N PRO A 340 18.79 -3.41 1.50
CA PRO A 340 19.74 -2.65 2.34
C PRO A 340 19.31 -2.56 3.81
N GLU A 341 18.03 -2.41 4.08
CA GLU A 341 17.46 -2.37 5.43
C GLU A 341 17.16 -3.77 6.01
N GLY A 342 17.44 -4.83 5.25
CA GLY A 342 17.27 -6.23 5.63
C GLY A 342 18.62 -6.88 5.99
N PHE A 343 18.82 -8.11 5.54
CA PHE A 343 20.04 -8.89 5.83
C PHE A 343 21.21 -8.62 4.87
N GLN A 344 21.00 -7.85 3.80
CA GLN A 344 22.03 -7.46 2.82
C GLN A 344 22.83 -8.65 2.26
N LEU A 345 22.18 -9.80 2.09
CA LEU A 345 22.81 -10.99 1.54
C LEU A 345 23.07 -10.83 0.03
N PRO A 346 24.15 -11.44 -0.49
CA PRO A 346 24.35 -11.57 -1.92
C PRO A 346 23.14 -12.19 -2.62
N ASN A 347 22.81 -11.70 -3.82
CA ASN A 347 21.61 -12.09 -4.57
C ASN A 347 21.40 -13.61 -4.65
N GLN A 348 22.46 -14.38 -4.96
CA GLN A 348 22.37 -15.84 -5.03
C GLN A 348 21.93 -16.50 -3.71
N LEU A 349 22.55 -16.10 -2.59
CA LEU A 349 22.20 -16.64 -1.27
C LEU A 349 20.79 -16.23 -0.85
N ALA A 350 20.38 -15.01 -1.18
CA ALA A 350 19.04 -14.53 -0.90
C ALA A 350 17.95 -15.26 -1.73
N TYR A 351 18.24 -15.61 -3.00
CA TYR A 351 17.34 -16.42 -3.83
C TYR A 351 17.21 -17.85 -3.30
N MET A 352 18.31 -18.46 -2.87
CA MET A 352 18.28 -19.78 -2.22
C MET A 352 17.51 -19.73 -0.89
N GLY A 353 17.79 -18.74 -0.05
CA GLY A 353 17.11 -18.55 1.23
C GLY A 353 15.61 -18.28 1.08
N GLY A 354 15.21 -17.39 0.17
CA GLY A 354 13.80 -17.10 -0.10
C GLY A 354 13.05 -18.32 -0.68
N SER A 355 13.71 -19.11 -1.54
CA SER A 355 13.16 -20.37 -2.04
C SER A 355 12.95 -21.38 -0.91
N ALA A 356 13.96 -21.56 -0.04
CA ALA A 356 13.87 -22.46 1.11
C ALA A 356 12.74 -22.04 2.07
N ILE A 357 12.66 -20.75 2.41
CA ILE A 357 11.57 -20.20 3.24
C ILE A 357 10.20 -20.45 2.61
N THR A 358 10.08 -20.24 1.30
CA THR A 358 8.82 -20.47 0.58
C THR A 358 8.40 -21.94 0.64
N VAL A 359 9.33 -22.87 0.42
CA VAL A 359 9.07 -24.31 0.55
C VAL A 359 8.65 -24.66 1.97
N ILE A 360 9.38 -24.19 2.99
CA ILE A 360 9.07 -24.45 4.41
C ILE A 360 7.67 -23.94 4.76
N ILE A 361 7.34 -22.69 4.42
CA ILE A 361 6.01 -22.11 4.68
C ILE A 361 4.92 -22.92 3.98
N THR A 362 5.16 -23.35 2.73
CA THR A 362 4.21 -24.15 1.97
C THR A 362 3.95 -25.51 2.62
N LEU A 363 5.01 -26.20 3.06
CA LEU A 363 4.90 -27.48 3.75
C LEU A 363 4.15 -27.34 5.08
N LEU A 364 4.50 -26.32 5.88
CA LEU A 364 3.81 -26.01 7.14
C LEU A 364 2.33 -25.69 6.91
N PHE A 365 2.03 -24.89 5.89
CA PHE A 365 0.65 -24.57 5.52
C PHE A 365 -0.13 -25.82 5.11
N TRP A 366 0.47 -26.69 4.30
CA TRP A 366 -0.20 -27.93 3.86
C TRP A 366 -0.46 -28.87 5.04
N PHE A 367 0.52 -29.06 5.92
CA PHE A 367 0.36 -29.85 7.14
C PHE A 367 -0.75 -29.29 8.04
N TYR A 368 -0.77 -27.97 8.22
CA TYR A 368 -1.78 -27.30 9.03
C TYR A 368 -3.20 -27.42 8.43
N THR A 369 -3.35 -27.10 7.15
CA THR A 369 -4.65 -27.10 6.48
C THR A 369 -5.24 -28.49 6.32
N THR A 370 -4.43 -29.52 6.07
CA THR A 370 -4.90 -30.91 6.00
C THR A 370 -5.44 -31.41 7.35
N GLN A 371 -4.84 -31.01 8.47
CA GLN A 371 -5.37 -31.31 9.80
C GLN A 371 -6.65 -30.54 10.09
N ARG A 372 -6.68 -29.23 9.80
CA ARG A 372 -7.85 -28.36 10.02
C ARG A 372 -9.04 -28.70 9.12
N LYS A 373 -8.81 -29.16 7.89
CA LYS A 373 -9.88 -29.55 6.96
C LYS A 373 -10.75 -30.66 7.55
N LYS A 374 -10.16 -31.59 8.30
CA LYS A 374 -10.92 -32.65 9.01
C LYS A 374 -11.92 -32.09 10.03
N ILE A 375 -11.62 -30.93 10.62
CA ILE A 375 -12.48 -30.26 11.60
C ILE A 375 -13.61 -29.48 10.89
N PHE A 376 -13.29 -28.79 9.78
CA PHE A 376 -14.30 -28.02 9.03
C PHE A 376 -15.25 -28.88 8.19
N VAL A 377 -14.81 -30.06 7.74
CA VAL A 377 -15.63 -31.01 6.96
C VAL A 377 -16.27 -32.09 7.85
N GLY A 378 -15.80 -32.23 9.10
CA GLY A 378 -16.32 -33.18 10.09
C GLY A 378 -17.52 -32.69 10.90
N VAL A 379 -18.23 -31.66 10.41
CA VAL A 379 -19.52 -31.17 10.94
C VAL A 379 -20.59 -31.38 9.88
#